data_AF-A0A7W7CSZ5-F1
#
_entry.id   AF-A0A7W7CSZ5-F1
#
_cell.length_a   1.000
_cell.length_b   1.000
_cell.length_c   1.000
_cell.angle_alpha   90.00
_cell.angle_beta   90.00
_cell.angle_gamma   90.00
#
_symmetry.space_group_name_H-M   'P 1'
#
loop_
_entity.id
_entity.type
_entity.pdbx_description
1 polymer ?
#
loop_
_entity_poly.entity_id
_entity_poly.type
_entity_poly.pdbx_seq_one_letter_code
_entity_poly.pdbx_strand_id
1 'polypeptide(L)'
;MAGEDVKAALVRHGALLLDEQGLAGFTGREVARRAGVSHGAPRRYFPTLAALLSAIAATGFADLRSRMAAASGDPAVGAAAGGGVAAPDGAPAGSAAGDGMVGGAVAGDGVMDGAAVRGVAGGGASARSAASDGVAGGGASAGSAACDGVVGGAAAGGGVAGGGGAARAALVVLARVYVEFARERPAMFELMFRHDLLEGSGERLREHSTPIFVSVLRLVELTGVREPGLTAVDLWAGVHGLAVLASRRALELITDESPDGLLERQLAAHLEVSPLEG
;
A
#
# COMPACT_ATOMS: atom_id res chain seq x y z
N MET A 1 31.44 -18.70 -7.86
CA MET A 1 30.04 -18.54 -7.44
C MET A 1 29.25 -19.70 -8.00
N ALA A 2 28.50 -20.42 -7.16
CA ALA A 2 27.58 -21.46 -7.62
C ALA A 2 26.40 -20.82 -8.40
N GLY A 3 25.61 -21.63 -9.10
CA GLY A 3 24.52 -21.10 -9.94
C GLY A 3 23.45 -20.32 -9.16
N GLU A 4 23.14 -20.76 -7.94
CA GLU A 4 22.21 -20.08 -7.04
C GLU A 4 22.78 -18.75 -6.51
N ASP A 5 24.08 -18.71 -6.20
CA ASP A 5 24.79 -17.49 -5.81
C ASP A 5 24.73 -16.42 -6.92
N VAL A 6 24.81 -16.84 -8.19
CA VAL A 6 24.74 -15.92 -9.34
C VAL A 6 23.34 -15.33 -9.48
N LYS A 7 22.28 -16.14 -9.35
CA LYS A 7 20.89 -15.65 -9.39
C LYS A 7 20.68 -14.60 -8.28
N ALA A 8 21.08 -14.91 -7.05
CA ALA A 8 20.97 -14.00 -5.93
C ALA A 8 21.82 -12.72 -6.11
N ALA A 9 23.03 -12.83 -6.65
CA ALA A 9 23.88 -11.68 -6.96
C ALA A 9 23.25 -10.75 -8.00
N LEU A 10 22.68 -11.30 -9.08
CA LEU A 10 22.00 -10.52 -10.11
C LEU A 10 20.81 -9.74 -9.54
N VAL A 11 19.99 -10.36 -8.70
CA VAL A 11 18.85 -9.69 -8.05
C VAL A 11 19.34 -8.59 -7.11
N ARG A 12 20.32 -8.89 -6.25
CA ARG A 12 20.88 -7.91 -5.30
C ARG A 12 21.50 -6.70 -6.00
N HIS A 13 22.37 -6.91 -6.98
CA HIS A 13 22.99 -5.81 -7.73
C HIS A 13 21.99 -5.08 -8.63
N GLY A 14 20.94 -5.77 -9.08
CA GLY A 14 19.81 -5.16 -9.76
C GLY A 14 19.05 -4.21 -8.84
N ALA A 15 18.68 -4.63 -7.62
CA ALA A 15 18.01 -3.77 -6.66
C ALA A 15 18.84 -2.51 -6.33
N LEU A 16 20.16 -2.66 -6.15
CA LEU A 16 21.06 -1.52 -5.94
C LEU A 16 21.12 -0.58 -7.15
N LEU A 17 21.23 -1.13 -8.37
CA LEU A 17 21.22 -0.32 -9.59
C LEU A 17 19.90 0.45 -9.75
N LEU A 18 18.78 -0.18 -9.42
CA LEU A 18 17.45 0.43 -9.46
C LEU A 18 17.35 1.60 -8.50
N ASP A 19 17.82 1.44 -7.26
CA ASP A 19 17.81 2.51 -6.25
C ASP A 19 18.71 3.69 -6.68
N GLU A 20 19.83 3.43 -7.36
CA GLU A 20 20.77 4.47 -7.80
C GLU A 20 20.35 5.21 -9.08
N GLN A 21 19.80 4.49 -10.08
CA GLN A 21 19.60 5.03 -11.43
C GLN A 21 18.14 5.04 -11.89
N GLY A 22 17.23 4.49 -11.09
CA GLY A 22 15.85 4.29 -11.47
C GLY A 22 15.67 3.30 -12.62
N LEU A 23 14.42 3.15 -13.08
CA LEU A 23 14.09 2.22 -14.17
C LEU A 23 14.66 2.64 -15.53
N ALA A 24 14.77 3.95 -15.78
CA ALA A 24 15.28 4.46 -17.06
C ALA A 24 16.75 4.08 -17.32
N GLY A 25 17.58 4.01 -16.27
CA GLY A 25 18.97 3.57 -16.36
C GLY A 25 19.17 2.06 -16.28
N PHE A 26 18.10 1.28 -16.08
CA PHE A 26 18.21 -0.13 -15.74
C PHE A 26 18.43 -1.02 -16.98
N THR A 27 19.56 -1.76 -17.02
CA THR A 27 19.81 -2.74 -18.08
C THR A 27 20.43 -4.03 -17.54
N GLY A 28 20.07 -5.18 -18.14
CA GLY A 28 20.65 -6.47 -17.74
C GLY A 28 22.17 -6.56 -17.92
N ARG A 29 22.75 -5.80 -18.87
CA ARG A 29 24.21 -5.73 -19.05
C ARG A 29 24.89 -5.02 -17.89
N GLU A 30 24.31 -3.91 -17.44
CA GLU A 30 24.85 -3.15 -16.31
C GLU A 30 24.75 -3.95 -15.00
N VAL A 31 23.64 -4.67 -14.80
CA VAL A 31 23.49 -5.60 -13.67
C VAL A 31 24.57 -6.69 -13.71
N ALA A 32 24.80 -7.32 -14.87
CA ALA A 32 25.84 -8.35 -15.01
C ALA A 32 27.24 -7.81 -14.71
N ARG A 33 27.55 -6.62 -15.23
CA ARG A 33 28.83 -5.92 -15.00
C ARG A 33 29.04 -5.65 -13.51
N ARG A 34 28.03 -5.12 -12.81
CA ARG A 34 28.09 -4.83 -11.36
C ARG A 34 28.17 -6.10 -10.51
N ALA A 35 27.49 -7.16 -10.91
CA ALA A 35 27.54 -8.45 -10.23
C ALA A 35 28.86 -9.21 -10.48
N GLY A 36 29.76 -8.69 -11.32
CA GLY A 36 31.04 -9.34 -11.65
C GLY A 36 30.87 -10.65 -12.42
N VAL A 37 29.77 -10.81 -13.17
CA VAL A 37 29.47 -12.02 -13.94
C VAL A 37 29.55 -11.77 -15.44
N SER A 38 29.58 -12.85 -16.22
CA SER A 38 29.61 -12.72 -17.67
C SER A 38 28.33 -12.06 -18.21
N HIS A 39 28.46 -11.30 -19.29
CA HIS A 39 27.35 -10.60 -19.93
C HIS A 39 26.19 -11.52 -20.36
N GLY A 40 26.46 -12.80 -20.63
CA GLY A 40 25.45 -13.81 -20.97
C GLY A 40 24.76 -14.45 -19.75
N ALA A 41 25.30 -14.29 -18.54
CA ALA A 41 24.78 -14.93 -17.34
C ALA A 41 23.31 -14.59 -17.02
N PRO A 42 22.84 -13.32 -17.14
CA PRO A 42 21.45 -12.99 -16.80
C PRO A 42 20.42 -13.84 -17.54
N ARG A 43 20.59 -14.04 -18.86
CA ARG A 43 19.64 -14.80 -19.70
C ARG A 43 19.50 -16.27 -19.31
N ARG A 44 20.50 -16.83 -18.62
CA ARG A 44 20.46 -18.22 -18.13
C ARG A 44 19.54 -18.38 -16.92
N TYR A 45 19.43 -17.36 -16.08
CA TYR A 45 18.64 -17.39 -14.84
C TYR A 45 17.30 -16.65 -14.98
N PHE A 46 17.28 -15.62 -15.81
CA PHE A 46 16.12 -14.77 -16.09
C PHE A 46 15.96 -14.67 -17.61
N PRO A 47 15.02 -15.44 -18.21
CA PRO A 47 14.84 -15.49 -19.66
C PRO A 47 14.57 -14.12 -20.29
N THR A 48 13.92 -13.23 -19.53
CA THR A 48 13.59 -11.86 -19.93
C THR A 48 14.06 -10.85 -18.88
N LEU A 49 14.20 -9.59 -19.29
CA LEU A 49 14.44 -8.49 -18.36
C LEU A 49 13.29 -8.36 -17.36
N ALA A 50 12.05 -8.56 -17.81
CA ALA A 50 10.87 -8.58 -16.95
C ALA A 50 10.97 -9.64 -15.85
N ALA A 51 11.48 -10.84 -16.14
CA ALA A 51 11.69 -11.87 -15.12
C ALA A 51 12.71 -11.45 -14.05
N LEU A 52 13.80 -10.77 -14.45
CA LEU A 52 14.76 -10.20 -13.50
C LEU A 52 14.14 -9.09 -12.66
N LEU A 53 13.42 -8.16 -13.30
CA LEU A 53 12.72 -7.07 -12.62
C LEU A 53 11.65 -7.59 -11.64
N SER A 54 10.96 -8.67 -11.99
CA SER A 54 9.99 -9.34 -11.13
C SER A 54 10.65 -9.91 -9.87
N ALA A 55 11.80 -10.58 -10.02
CA ALA A 55 12.56 -11.08 -8.88
C ALA A 55 13.09 -9.94 -7.99
N ILE A 56 13.48 -8.82 -8.59
CA ILE A 56 13.86 -7.60 -7.85
C ILE A 56 12.65 -7.03 -7.10
N ALA A 57 11.49 -6.90 -7.74
CA ALA A 57 10.25 -6.44 -7.12
C ALA A 57 9.85 -7.32 -5.93
N ALA A 58 10.00 -8.64 -6.04
CA ALA A 58 9.76 -9.58 -4.95
C ALA A 58 10.66 -9.29 -3.72
N THR A 59 11.92 -8.88 -3.94
CA THR A 59 12.78 -8.43 -2.83
C THR A 59 12.31 -7.12 -2.21
N GLY A 60 11.74 -6.20 -3.01
CA GLY A 60 11.11 -4.98 -2.50
C GLY A 60 9.92 -5.26 -1.59
N PHE A 61 9.03 -6.17 -1.99
CA PHE A 61 7.93 -6.61 -1.12
C PHE A 61 8.42 -7.32 0.15
N ALA A 62 9.49 -8.12 0.06
CA ALA A 62 10.07 -8.78 1.23
C ALA A 62 10.67 -7.76 2.22
N ASP A 63 11.39 -6.74 1.72
CA ASP A 63 11.92 -5.62 2.52
C ASP A 63 10.78 -4.87 3.22
N LEU A 64 9.77 -4.43 2.47
CA LEU A 64 8.61 -3.71 3.00
C LEU A 64 7.89 -4.51 4.12
N ARG A 65 7.62 -5.81 3.90
CA ARG A 65 7.00 -6.67 4.92
C ARG A 65 7.87 -6.82 6.16
N SER A 66 9.18 -6.95 5.99
CA SER A 66 10.12 -7.04 7.11
C SER A 66 10.08 -5.77 7.97
N ARG A 67 10.05 -4.59 7.35
CA ARG A 67 9.95 -3.30 8.06
C ARG A 67 8.62 -3.17 8.78
N MET A 68 7.53 -3.54 8.13
CA MET A 68 6.18 -3.50 8.71
C MET A 68 6.05 -4.41 9.93
N ALA A 69 6.52 -5.65 9.84
CA ALA A 69 6.50 -6.60 10.95
C ALA A 69 7.37 -6.14 12.13
N ALA A 70 8.54 -5.56 11.85
CA ALA A 70 9.42 -5.02 12.88
C ALA A 70 8.79 -3.81 13.61
N ALA A 71 8.08 -2.95 12.89
CA ALA A 71 7.48 -1.75 13.46
C ALA A 71 6.19 -2.02 14.24
N SER A 72 5.33 -2.94 13.77
CA SER A 72 4.07 -3.25 14.46
C SER A 72 4.27 -4.15 15.69
N GLY A 73 5.38 -4.88 15.76
CA GLY A 73 5.58 -5.94 16.76
C GLY A 73 4.64 -7.15 16.58
N ASP A 74 3.87 -7.18 15.48
CA ASP A 74 2.92 -8.26 15.17
C ASP A 74 3.53 -9.23 14.16
N PRO A 75 3.86 -10.48 14.57
CA PRO A 75 4.43 -11.47 13.67
C PRO A 75 3.48 -11.87 12.53
N ALA A 76 2.17 -11.66 12.66
CA ALA A 76 1.20 -11.96 11.60
C ALA A 76 1.40 -11.08 10.35
N VAL A 77 1.89 -9.85 10.52
CA VAL A 77 2.22 -8.93 9.42
C VAL A 77 3.43 -9.45 8.62
N GLY A 78 4.35 -10.17 9.27
CA GLY A 78 5.53 -10.77 8.64
C GLY A 78 5.30 -12.17 8.06
N ALA A 79 4.45 -12.97 8.70
CA ALA A 79 4.28 -14.41 8.42
C ALA A 79 3.40 -14.74 7.20
N ALA A 80 2.62 -13.79 6.68
CA ALA A 80 1.62 -14.07 5.65
C ALA A 80 2.19 -14.41 4.24
N ALA A 81 3.49 -14.70 4.10
CA ALA A 81 4.07 -15.23 2.85
C ALA A 81 3.86 -16.74 2.59
N GLY A 82 3.28 -17.49 3.54
CA GLY A 82 3.32 -18.96 3.51
C GLY A 82 2.00 -19.71 3.24
N GLY A 83 0.86 -19.03 3.15
CA GLY A 83 -0.44 -19.67 3.00
C GLY A 83 -1.21 -19.06 1.84
N GLY A 84 -1.63 -19.87 0.87
CA GLY A 84 -2.65 -19.48 -0.08
C GLY A 84 -3.93 -19.14 0.70
N VAL A 85 -4.13 -17.86 0.98
CA VAL A 85 -5.40 -17.37 1.49
C VAL A 85 -6.36 -17.41 0.31
N ALA A 86 -7.32 -18.33 0.37
CA ALA A 86 -8.48 -18.27 -0.50
C ALA A 86 -9.06 -16.86 -0.37
N ALA A 87 -9.23 -16.18 -1.51
CA ALA A 87 -9.90 -14.89 -1.54
C ALA A 87 -11.21 -14.99 -0.74
N PRO A 88 -11.62 -13.95 0.02
CA PRO A 88 -12.85 -14.00 0.77
C PRO A 88 -13.99 -14.40 -0.17
N ASP A 89 -14.81 -15.37 0.25
CA ASP A 89 -16.02 -15.77 -0.48
C ASP A 89 -16.85 -14.51 -0.75
N GLY A 90 -16.90 -14.10 -2.02
CA GLY A 90 -17.52 -12.83 -2.45
C GLY A 90 -16.59 -11.89 -3.23
N ALA A 91 -15.28 -12.14 -3.31
CA ALA A 91 -14.43 -11.47 -4.29
C ALA A 91 -14.78 -12.00 -5.70
N PRO A 92 -15.15 -11.15 -6.69
CA PRO A 92 -15.55 -11.63 -8.00
C PRO A 92 -14.38 -12.36 -8.67
N ALA A 93 -14.56 -13.65 -8.88
CA ALA A 93 -13.69 -14.45 -9.75
C ALA A 93 -13.84 -13.93 -11.18
N GLY A 94 -12.79 -13.30 -11.70
CA GLY A 94 -12.67 -13.02 -13.14
C GLY A 94 -13.65 -11.98 -13.69
N SER A 95 -13.39 -10.71 -13.40
CA SER A 95 -13.55 -9.66 -14.40
C SER A 95 -12.50 -8.60 -14.10
N ALA A 96 -11.58 -8.41 -15.04
CA ALA A 96 -10.63 -7.32 -14.97
C ALA A 96 -11.42 -6.00 -14.92
N ALA A 97 -11.33 -5.27 -13.81
CA ALA A 97 -11.41 -3.81 -13.87
C ALA A 97 -10.10 -3.31 -14.52
N GLY A 98 -9.90 -3.70 -15.77
CA GLY A 98 -9.05 -3.05 -16.74
C GLY A 98 -9.99 -2.28 -17.64
N ASP A 99 -10.29 -1.04 -17.25
CA ASP A 99 -10.66 0.01 -18.17
C ASP A 99 -10.31 1.36 -17.52
N GLY A 100 -9.30 2.01 -18.09
CA GLY A 100 -9.16 3.46 -18.10
C GLY A 100 -8.86 4.18 -16.79
N MET A 101 -7.59 4.17 -16.37
CA MET A 101 -6.96 5.40 -15.90
C MET A 101 -5.67 5.65 -16.70
N VAL A 102 -5.88 6.01 -17.96
CA VAL A 102 -4.86 6.64 -18.81
C VAL A 102 -4.55 8.03 -18.24
N GLY A 103 -3.53 8.12 -17.41
CA GLY A 103 -2.78 9.35 -17.15
C GLY A 103 -1.68 9.50 -18.19
N GLY A 104 -2.04 9.52 -19.47
CA GLY A 104 -1.12 9.90 -20.54
C GLY A 104 -0.85 11.40 -20.47
N ALA A 105 0.28 11.78 -19.88
CA ALA A 105 0.87 13.07 -20.18
C ALA A 105 1.47 12.98 -21.58
N VAL A 106 0.83 13.66 -22.53
CA VAL A 106 1.34 13.92 -23.87
C VAL A 106 2.70 14.63 -23.78
N ALA A 107 3.79 13.92 -24.06
CA ALA A 107 5.02 14.51 -24.55
C ALA A 107 5.13 14.09 -26.01
N GLY A 108 4.75 15.00 -26.92
CA GLY A 108 4.79 14.77 -28.35
C GLY A 108 6.22 14.53 -28.84
N ASP A 109 6.33 13.67 -29.86
CA ASP A 109 7.53 13.59 -30.69
C ASP A 109 7.83 14.95 -31.31
N GLY A 110 9.07 15.41 -31.15
CA GLY A 110 9.53 16.68 -31.69
C GLY A 110 11.04 16.84 -31.52
N VAL A 111 11.77 16.34 -32.51
CA VAL A 111 13.17 16.69 -32.78
C VAL A 111 13.30 18.22 -32.90
N MET A 112 14.23 18.80 -32.12
CA MET A 112 15.01 20.05 -32.30
C MET A 112 14.36 21.25 -33.02
N ASP A 113 14.10 22.38 -32.33
CA ASP A 113 14.79 23.69 -32.49
C ASP A 113 14.06 24.86 -31.74
N GLY A 114 14.84 25.83 -31.24
CA GLY A 114 14.56 27.27 -30.97
C GLY A 114 13.26 27.84 -30.33
N ALA A 115 13.47 28.58 -29.22
CA ALA A 115 12.88 29.90 -28.86
C ALA A 115 11.57 30.05 -28.01
N ALA A 116 11.78 30.66 -26.82
CA ALA A 116 11.07 31.79 -26.15
C ALA A 116 9.57 31.74 -25.73
N VAL A 117 9.38 31.65 -24.40
CA VAL A 117 8.57 32.46 -23.44
C VAL A 117 7.33 33.27 -23.87
N ARG A 118 6.19 33.01 -23.19
CA ARG A 118 5.22 33.90 -22.47
C ARG A 118 3.86 33.16 -22.34
N GLY A 119 3.05 33.15 -21.28
CA GLY A 119 2.84 34.03 -20.12
C GLY A 119 1.41 34.61 -20.16
N VAL A 120 0.52 34.28 -19.21
CA VAL A 120 -0.73 34.98 -18.75
C VAL A 120 -1.56 33.98 -17.89
N ALA A 121 -1.76 34.15 -16.57
CA ALA A 121 -2.76 34.97 -15.84
C ALA A 121 -4.23 34.60 -16.18
N GLY A 122 -5.21 34.44 -15.30
CA GLY A 122 -5.39 34.62 -13.85
C GLY A 122 -6.90 34.54 -13.50
N GLY A 123 -7.24 34.52 -12.21
CA GLY A 123 -8.60 34.75 -11.66
C GLY A 123 -9.38 33.47 -11.30
N GLY A 124 -10.05 33.31 -10.16
CA GLY A 124 -10.37 34.19 -9.03
C GLY A 124 -11.82 33.97 -8.56
N ALA A 125 -12.04 33.95 -7.23
CA ALA A 125 -13.32 33.95 -6.45
C ALA A 125 -14.06 32.60 -6.30
N SER A 126 -14.32 32.01 -5.11
CA SER A 126 -14.91 32.48 -3.81
C SER A 126 -16.38 32.92 -3.98
N ALA A 127 -17.41 32.54 -3.21
CA ALA A 127 -17.53 32.02 -1.84
C ALA A 127 -19.02 31.68 -1.50
N ARG A 128 -19.23 31.14 -0.28
CA ARG A 128 -20.42 31.20 0.63
C ARG A 128 -21.58 30.20 0.41
N SER A 129 -22.39 29.80 1.40
CA SER A 129 -22.36 29.61 2.88
C SER A 129 -23.82 29.27 3.32
N ALA A 130 -23.99 28.82 4.58
CA ALA A 130 -25.22 28.69 5.40
C ALA A 130 -25.89 27.29 5.40
N ALA A 131 -25.94 26.53 6.51
CA ALA A 131 -26.65 26.72 7.81
C ALA A 131 -28.18 26.53 7.65
N SER A 132 -28.98 25.86 8.51
CA SER A 132 -28.82 25.25 9.84
C SER A 132 -30.11 24.46 10.23
N ASP A 133 -30.06 23.73 11.37
CA ASP A 133 -31.15 23.36 12.33
C ASP A 133 -32.18 22.26 11.93
N GLY A 134 -32.69 21.34 12.79
CA GLY A 134 -32.50 21.00 14.21
C GLY A 134 -33.66 20.10 14.74
N VAL A 135 -33.37 19.26 15.75
CA VAL A 135 -34.19 18.86 16.94
C VAL A 135 -35.24 17.69 16.94
N ALA A 136 -35.04 16.80 17.94
CA ALA A 136 -35.93 15.95 18.78
C ALA A 136 -36.72 14.77 18.17
N GLY A 137 -36.97 13.64 18.84
CA GLY A 137 -36.67 13.16 20.20
C GLY A 137 -37.65 12.04 20.63
N GLY A 138 -37.19 11.06 21.43
CA GLY A 138 -37.99 10.36 22.45
C GLY A 138 -38.57 8.95 22.16
N GLY A 139 -38.36 8.02 23.12
CA GLY A 139 -39.38 7.04 23.52
C GLY A 139 -38.97 5.56 23.66
N ALA A 140 -38.90 5.08 24.91
CA ALA A 140 -38.56 3.73 25.34
C ALA A 140 -39.66 2.65 25.13
N SER A 141 -39.29 1.35 25.15
CA SER A 141 -39.56 0.41 26.28
C SER A 141 -39.65 -1.10 25.91
N ALA A 142 -38.95 -1.89 26.74
CA ALA A 142 -39.34 -3.13 27.46
C ALA A 142 -39.70 -4.48 26.77
N GLY A 143 -39.00 -5.53 27.27
CA GLY A 143 -39.50 -6.89 27.60
C GLY A 143 -39.27 -7.98 26.54
N SER A 144 -38.98 -9.25 26.83
CA SER A 144 -38.75 -10.05 28.04
C SER A 144 -38.48 -11.51 27.60
N ALA A 145 -37.71 -12.27 28.41
CA ALA A 145 -37.66 -13.73 28.55
C ALA A 145 -36.91 -14.57 27.48
N ALA A 146 -36.28 -15.71 27.78
CA ALA A 146 -35.64 -16.32 28.95
C ALA A 146 -35.16 -17.72 28.48
N CYS A 147 -33.98 -18.19 28.89
CA CYS A 147 -33.76 -19.60 29.23
C CYS A 147 -32.47 -19.81 30.03
N ASP A 148 -32.62 -20.62 31.09
CA ASP A 148 -31.66 -21.07 32.11
C ASP A 148 -30.45 -21.81 31.52
N GLY A 149 -29.22 -21.60 32.01
CA GLY A 149 -28.58 -22.35 33.12
C GLY A 149 -27.50 -23.30 32.55
N VAL A 150 -26.21 -23.17 32.85
CA VAL A 150 -25.50 -23.85 33.97
C VAL A 150 -24.06 -23.28 34.10
N VAL A 151 -23.63 -23.25 35.36
CA VAL A 151 -22.39 -22.78 36.01
C VAL A 151 -21.02 -23.25 35.45
N GLY A 152 -20.02 -22.35 35.57
CA GLY A 152 -18.68 -22.70 36.07
C GLY A 152 -17.46 -22.09 35.37
N GLY A 153 -16.96 -20.93 35.84
CA GLY A 153 -15.59 -20.47 35.55
C GLY A 153 -15.40 -18.96 35.53
N ALA A 154 -15.03 -18.37 36.67
CA ALA A 154 -14.88 -16.93 36.86
C ALA A 154 -13.68 -16.31 36.10
N ALA A 155 -14.02 -15.31 35.29
CA ALA A 155 -13.39 -14.00 35.10
C ALA A 155 -11.84 -13.87 35.07
N ALA A 156 -11.35 -13.45 33.91
CA ALA A 156 -10.63 -12.19 33.81
C ALA A 156 -11.30 -11.34 32.71
N GLY A 157 -12.21 -10.46 33.12
CA GLY A 157 -12.68 -9.36 32.30
C GLY A 157 -11.59 -8.30 32.18
N GLY A 158 -11.14 -8.03 30.96
CA GLY A 158 -10.24 -6.94 30.59
C GLY A 158 -10.79 -6.27 29.33
N GLY A 159 -10.93 -4.95 29.35
CA GLY A 159 -11.83 -4.19 28.49
C GLY A 159 -11.62 -4.34 26.98
N VAL A 160 -12.75 -4.43 26.27
CA VAL A 160 -12.88 -4.30 24.81
C VAL A 160 -12.37 -2.92 24.31
N ALA A 161 -12.20 -1.96 25.22
CA ALA A 161 -11.62 -0.64 24.96
C ALA A 161 -10.09 -0.63 24.70
N GLY A 162 -9.37 -1.73 24.98
CA GLY A 162 -7.92 -1.81 24.77
C GLY A 162 -7.50 -2.34 23.39
N GLY A 163 -8.30 -3.25 22.80
CA GLY A 163 -7.96 -3.92 21.55
C GLY A 163 -8.07 -3.01 20.31
N GLY A 164 -9.17 -2.27 20.19
CA GLY A 164 -9.38 -1.36 19.06
C GLY A 164 -8.40 -0.17 19.05
N GLY A 165 -8.04 0.34 20.24
CA GLY A 165 -7.01 1.37 20.37
C GLY A 165 -5.63 0.88 19.93
N ALA A 166 -5.23 -0.32 20.35
CA ALA A 166 -3.98 -0.95 19.92
C ALA A 166 -3.97 -1.25 18.42
N ALA A 167 -5.09 -1.73 17.86
CA ALA A 167 -5.23 -1.97 16.42
C ALA A 167 -5.12 -0.68 15.60
N ARG A 168 -5.76 0.41 16.07
CA ARG A 168 -5.63 1.74 15.46
C ARG A 168 -4.19 2.24 15.49
N ALA A 169 -3.49 2.09 16.62
CA ALA A 169 -2.09 2.45 16.72
C ALA A 169 -1.20 1.64 15.76
N ALA A 170 -1.45 0.33 15.63
CA ALA A 170 -0.75 -0.51 14.67
C ALA A 170 -1.01 -0.09 13.22
N LEU A 171 -2.25 0.27 12.84
CA LEU A 171 -2.57 0.80 11.51
C LEU A 171 -1.78 2.07 11.19
N VAL A 172 -1.67 3.00 12.15
CA VAL A 172 -0.85 4.22 11.99
C VAL A 172 0.61 3.87 11.72
N VAL A 173 1.18 2.95 12.51
CA VAL A 173 2.57 2.50 12.35
C VAL A 173 2.79 1.87 10.97
N LEU A 174 1.91 0.95 10.55
CA LEU A 174 2.03 0.30 9.24
C LEU A 174 1.91 1.30 8.08
N ALA A 175 0.98 2.25 8.17
CA ALA A 175 0.78 3.26 7.14
C ALA A 175 2.00 4.19 7.01
N ARG A 176 2.62 4.58 8.13
CA ARG A 176 3.87 5.36 8.13
C ARG A 176 5.01 4.61 7.47
N VAL A 177 5.26 3.36 7.85
CA VAL A 177 6.30 2.52 7.23
C VAL A 177 6.09 2.38 5.71
N TYR A 178 4.84 2.25 5.27
CA TYR A 178 4.51 2.16 3.85
C TYR A 178 4.88 3.43 3.08
N VAL A 179 4.51 4.60 3.61
CA VAL A 179 4.83 5.90 2.98
C VAL A 179 6.32 6.22 3.07
N GLU A 180 6.98 5.92 4.18
CA GLU A 180 8.43 6.08 4.33
C GLU A 180 9.19 5.22 3.32
N PHE A 181 8.82 3.95 3.15
CA PHE A 181 9.43 3.08 2.15
C PHE A 181 9.32 3.67 0.74
N ALA A 182 8.14 4.21 0.38
CA ALA A 182 7.93 4.85 -0.92
C ALA A 182 8.80 6.10 -1.12
N ARG A 183 9.08 6.86 -0.06
CA ARG A 183 9.94 8.05 -0.09
C ARG A 183 11.43 7.69 -0.15
N GLU A 184 11.84 6.68 0.60
CA GLU A 184 13.24 6.25 0.67
C GLU A 184 13.67 5.50 -0.59
N ARG A 185 12.77 4.71 -1.18
CA ARG A 185 13.07 3.85 -2.32
C ARG A 185 12.07 4.05 -3.46
N PRO A 186 11.96 5.25 -4.04
CA PRO A 186 10.91 5.59 -5.02
C PRO A 186 10.95 4.71 -6.27
N ALA A 187 12.13 4.36 -6.78
CA ALA A 187 12.27 3.50 -7.95
C ALA A 187 11.87 2.03 -7.68
N MET A 188 12.19 1.51 -6.49
CA MET A 188 11.73 0.19 -6.05
C MET A 188 10.21 0.19 -5.85
N PHE A 189 9.68 1.20 -5.18
CA PHE A 189 8.25 1.36 -4.98
C PHE A 189 7.52 1.44 -6.33
N GLU A 190 8.01 2.25 -7.28
CA GLU A 190 7.47 2.29 -8.64
C GLU A 190 7.46 0.88 -9.24
N LEU A 191 8.61 0.20 -9.29
CA LEU A 191 8.75 -1.12 -9.89
C LEU A 191 7.75 -2.13 -9.30
N MET A 192 7.59 -2.17 -7.98
CA MET A 192 6.66 -3.08 -7.29
C MET A 192 5.21 -2.99 -7.79
N PHE A 193 4.81 -1.84 -8.34
CA PHE A 193 3.47 -1.58 -8.84
C PHE A 193 3.40 -1.38 -10.37
N ARG A 194 4.49 -1.60 -11.12
CA ARG A 194 4.51 -1.60 -12.60
C ARG A 194 3.91 -2.88 -13.18
N HIS A 195 2.59 -3.02 -13.04
CA HIS A 195 1.85 -4.17 -13.56
C HIS A 195 2.04 -4.38 -15.06
N ASP A 196 2.15 -3.30 -15.84
CA ASP A 196 2.43 -3.32 -17.28
C ASP A 196 3.77 -4.01 -17.63
N LEU A 197 4.79 -3.82 -16.79
CA LEU A 197 6.12 -4.40 -17.01
C LEU A 197 6.26 -5.83 -16.48
N LEU A 198 5.48 -6.17 -15.45
CA LEU A 198 5.69 -7.38 -14.66
C LEU A 198 4.61 -8.45 -14.86
N GLU A 199 3.56 -8.17 -15.61
CA GLU A 199 2.56 -9.18 -15.96
C GLU A 199 3.19 -10.35 -16.75
N GLY A 200 2.82 -11.58 -16.39
CA GLY A 200 3.35 -12.79 -17.03
C GLY A 200 4.83 -13.11 -16.77
N SER A 201 5.51 -12.36 -15.89
CA SER A 201 6.97 -12.48 -15.67
C SER A 201 7.42 -13.61 -14.74
N GLY A 202 6.50 -14.28 -14.06
CA GLY A 202 6.76 -15.55 -13.34
C GLY A 202 6.75 -15.50 -11.81
N GLU A 203 7.07 -14.38 -11.15
CA GLU A 203 7.13 -14.29 -9.67
C GLU A 203 5.77 -14.07 -8.99
N ARG A 204 4.66 -14.15 -9.76
CA ARG A 204 3.27 -14.03 -9.25
C ARG A 204 3.13 -12.90 -8.21
N LEU A 205 3.59 -11.69 -8.53
CA LEU A 205 3.75 -10.57 -7.58
C LEU A 205 2.53 -10.26 -6.69
N ARG A 206 1.32 -10.60 -7.13
CA ARG A 206 0.11 -10.56 -6.29
C ARG A 206 0.24 -11.36 -5.00
N GLU A 207 0.91 -12.52 -5.03
CA GLU A 207 1.19 -13.34 -3.84
C GLU A 207 2.06 -12.61 -2.81
N HIS A 208 2.80 -11.58 -3.22
CA HIS A 208 3.63 -10.78 -2.33
C HIS A 208 2.91 -9.58 -1.71
N SER A 209 1.89 -9.01 -2.40
CA SER A 209 1.13 -7.85 -1.91
C SER A 209 -0.15 -8.21 -1.15
N THR A 210 -0.84 -9.30 -1.52
CA THR A 210 -2.05 -9.78 -0.84
C THR A 210 -1.86 -9.96 0.68
N PRO A 211 -0.76 -10.56 1.18
CA PRO A 211 -0.48 -10.69 2.61
C PRO A 211 -0.53 -9.38 3.40
N ILE A 212 -0.10 -8.28 2.78
CA ILE A 212 -0.07 -6.96 3.39
C ILE A 212 -1.51 -6.45 3.55
N PHE A 213 -2.33 -6.57 2.49
CA PHE A 213 -3.74 -6.17 2.54
C PHE A 213 -4.53 -6.97 3.58
N VAL A 214 -4.33 -8.29 3.65
CA VAL A 214 -4.97 -9.15 4.66
C VAL A 214 -4.61 -8.71 6.09
N SER A 215 -3.36 -8.29 6.31
CA SER A 215 -2.93 -7.78 7.62
C SER A 215 -3.63 -6.46 7.99
N VAL A 216 -3.81 -5.56 7.01
CA VAL A 216 -4.55 -4.30 7.19
C VAL A 216 -6.01 -4.59 7.49
N LEU A 217 -6.67 -5.46 6.70
CA LEU A 217 -8.06 -5.85 6.92
C LEU A 217 -8.28 -6.41 8.33
N ARG A 218 -7.42 -7.34 8.78
CA ARG A 218 -7.48 -7.88 10.14
C ARG A 218 -7.42 -6.78 11.20
N LEU A 219 -6.52 -5.81 11.06
CA LEU A 219 -6.40 -4.71 12.03
C LEU A 219 -7.64 -3.80 12.01
N VAL A 220 -8.21 -3.54 10.83
CA VAL A 220 -9.47 -2.78 10.71
C VAL A 220 -10.64 -3.52 11.35
N GLU A 221 -10.74 -4.85 11.21
CA GLU A 221 -11.76 -5.63 11.92
C GLU A 221 -11.66 -5.46 13.44
N LEU A 222 -10.43 -5.43 13.98
CA LEU A 222 -10.19 -5.25 15.41
C LEU A 222 -10.54 -3.86 15.94
N THR A 223 -10.72 -2.84 15.06
CA THR A 223 -11.18 -1.52 15.50
C THR A 223 -12.70 -1.47 15.74
N GLY A 224 -13.45 -2.47 15.30
CA GLY A 224 -14.90 -2.54 15.48
C GLY A 224 -15.71 -1.57 14.60
N VAL A 225 -15.13 -1.12 13.48
CA VAL A 225 -15.87 -0.34 12.47
C VAL A 225 -16.98 -1.18 11.84
N ARG A 226 -18.06 -0.53 11.39
CA ARG A 226 -19.26 -1.21 10.85
C ARG A 226 -18.97 -2.03 9.59
N GLU A 227 -18.19 -1.46 8.68
CA GLU A 227 -17.90 -2.01 7.33
C GLU A 227 -16.39 -2.23 7.15
N PRO A 228 -15.78 -3.20 7.86
CA PRO A 228 -14.32 -3.33 7.89
C PRO A 228 -13.70 -3.62 6.52
N GLY A 229 -14.40 -4.37 5.66
CA GLY A 229 -13.95 -4.67 4.30
C GLY A 229 -13.80 -3.42 3.44
N LEU A 230 -14.85 -2.59 3.36
CA LEU A 230 -14.82 -1.32 2.61
C LEU A 230 -13.86 -0.32 3.24
N THR A 231 -13.85 -0.21 4.58
CA THR A 231 -12.93 0.66 5.31
C THR A 231 -11.47 0.32 5.02
N ALA A 232 -11.12 -0.97 4.95
CA ALA A 232 -9.78 -1.41 4.60
C ALA A 232 -9.39 -1.04 3.15
N VAL A 233 -10.34 -1.13 2.20
CA VAL A 233 -10.12 -0.69 0.81
C VAL A 233 -9.89 0.81 0.73
N ASP A 234 -10.71 1.62 1.40
CA ASP A 234 -10.60 3.07 1.40
C ASP A 234 -9.29 3.54 2.04
N LEU A 235 -8.90 2.94 3.17
CA LEU A 235 -7.61 3.18 3.81
C LEU A 235 -6.46 2.77 2.90
N TRP A 236 -6.53 1.59 2.28
CA TRP A 236 -5.50 1.12 1.37
C TRP A 236 -5.33 2.07 0.17
N ALA A 237 -6.42 2.45 -0.50
CA ALA A 237 -6.39 3.36 -1.64
C ALA A 237 -5.84 4.75 -1.24
N GLY A 238 -6.29 5.30 -0.12
CA GLY A 238 -5.83 6.58 0.39
C GLY A 238 -4.34 6.60 0.77
N VAL A 239 -3.89 5.61 1.54
CA VAL A 239 -2.48 5.46 1.94
C VAL A 239 -1.59 5.21 0.71
N HIS A 240 -2.05 4.41 -0.25
CA HIS A 240 -1.32 4.22 -1.50
C HIS A 240 -1.20 5.51 -2.32
N GLY A 241 -2.29 6.28 -2.44
CA GLY A 241 -2.26 7.59 -3.09
C GLY A 241 -1.28 8.56 -2.43
N LEU A 242 -1.28 8.63 -1.10
CA LEU A 242 -0.31 9.42 -0.34
C LEU A 242 1.13 8.95 -0.58
N ALA A 243 1.39 7.65 -0.60
CA ALA A 243 2.71 7.09 -0.90
C ALA A 243 3.18 7.44 -2.32
N VAL A 244 2.31 7.34 -3.32
CA VAL A 244 2.61 7.74 -4.70
C VAL A 244 2.96 9.22 -4.79
N LEU A 245 2.16 10.10 -4.16
CA LEU A 245 2.43 11.54 -4.17
C LEU A 245 3.71 11.88 -3.39
N ALA A 246 3.95 11.24 -2.25
CA ALA A 246 5.13 11.44 -1.41
C ALA A 246 6.42 10.98 -2.10
N SER A 247 6.40 9.82 -2.78
CA SER A 247 7.57 9.28 -3.50
C SER A 247 8.11 10.21 -4.59
N ARG A 248 7.24 11.08 -5.14
CA ARG A 248 7.57 12.05 -6.18
C ARG A 248 7.68 13.48 -5.65
N ARG A 249 7.63 13.67 -4.32
CA ARG A 249 7.59 14.98 -3.64
C ARG A 249 6.48 15.90 -4.15
N ALA A 250 5.41 15.34 -4.72
CA ALA A 250 4.30 16.11 -5.28
C ALA A 250 3.44 16.78 -4.20
N LEU A 251 3.44 16.23 -2.97
CA LEU A 251 2.72 16.82 -1.83
C LEU A 251 3.21 18.23 -1.50
N GLU A 252 4.52 18.49 -1.62
CA GLU A 252 5.14 19.79 -1.33
C GLU A 252 4.64 20.92 -2.26
N LEU A 253 3.99 20.57 -3.37
CA LEU A 253 3.43 21.54 -4.31
C LEU A 253 1.99 21.96 -3.97
N ILE A 254 1.29 21.18 -3.14
CA ILE A 254 -0.15 21.31 -2.93
C ILE A 254 -0.51 21.56 -1.47
N THR A 255 0.39 21.29 -0.52
CA THR A 255 0.16 21.52 0.91
C THR A 255 1.47 21.61 1.68
N ASP A 256 1.46 22.42 2.76
CA ASP A 256 2.54 22.45 3.75
C ASP A 256 2.39 21.36 4.83
N GLU A 257 1.31 20.56 4.78
CA GLU A 257 1.10 19.47 5.72
C GLU A 257 2.13 18.35 5.52
N SER A 258 2.62 17.82 6.63
CA SER A 258 3.49 16.65 6.63
C SER A 258 2.75 15.38 6.12
N PRO A 259 3.44 14.45 5.43
CA PRO A 259 2.85 13.16 5.09
C PRO A 259 2.23 12.43 6.29
N ASP A 260 2.86 12.53 7.46
CA ASP A 260 2.38 11.94 8.71
C ASP A 260 1.07 12.57 9.18
N GLY A 261 0.96 13.90 9.12
CA GLY A 261 -0.28 14.61 9.44
C GLY A 261 -1.42 14.25 8.47
N LEU A 262 -1.13 14.10 7.17
CA LEU A 262 -2.11 13.63 6.19
C LEU A 262 -2.56 12.19 6.47
N LEU A 263 -1.64 11.30 6.83
CA LEU A 263 -1.94 9.93 7.21
C LEU A 263 -2.84 9.88 8.45
N GLU A 264 -2.50 10.63 9.50
CA GLU A 264 -3.30 10.69 10.73
C GLU A 264 -4.73 11.17 10.45
N ARG A 265 -4.89 12.20 9.61
CA ARG A 265 -6.21 12.69 9.18
C ARG A 265 -6.98 11.62 8.41
N GLN A 266 -6.33 10.94 7.46
CA GLN A 266 -6.95 9.88 6.66
C GLN A 266 -7.43 8.72 7.56
N LEU A 267 -6.60 8.27 8.50
CA LEU A 267 -6.94 7.18 9.41
C LEU A 267 -8.04 7.60 10.40
N ALA A 268 -8.01 8.82 10.93
CA ALA A 268 -9.07 9.32 11.78
C ALA A 268 -10.43 9.32 11.07
N ALA A 269 -10.49 9.84 9.84
CA ALA A 269 -11.73 9.93 9.07
C ALA A 269 -12.42 8.57 8.82
N HIS A 270 -11.65 7.48 8.72
CA HIS A 270 -12.18 6.14 8.41
C HIS A 270 -12.32 5.22 9.63
N LEU A 271 -11.64 5.53 10.74
CA LEU A 271 -11.64 4.70 11.95
C LEU A 271 -12.44 5.33 13.11
N GLU A 272 -13.08 6.48 12.89
CA GLU A 272 -14.02 7.04 13.85
C GLU A 272 -15.21 6.09 14.03
N VAL A 273 -15.35 5.58 15.26
CA VAL A 273 -16.52 4.81 15.67
C VAL A 273 -17.64 5.81 15.92
N SER A 274 -18.65 5.86 15.06
CA SER A 274 -19.90 6.55 15.41
C SER A 274 -20.42 5.96 16.74
N PRO A 275 -20.67 6.78 17.77
CA PRO A 275 -21.29 6.27 18.99
C PRO A 275 -22.58 5.54 18.60
N LEU A 276 -22.76 4.31 19.08
CA LEU A 276 -24.03 3.61 18.94
C LEU A 276 -25.10 4.51 19.55
N GLU A 277 -25.94 5.12 18.72
CA GLU A 277 -27.16 5.78 19.19
C GLU A 277 -28.02 4.69 19.82
N GLY A 278 -28.07 4.71 21.15
CA GLY A 278 -28.94 3.88 21.99
C GLY A 278 -30.25 4.58 22.30
#